data_AF-A0A3N1H473-F1
#
_entry.id   AF-A0A3N1H473-F1
#
_cell.length_a   1.000
_cell.length_b   1.000
_cell.length_c   1.000
_cell.angle_alpha   90.00
_cell.angle_beta   90.00
_cell.angle_gamma   90.00
#
_symmetry.space_group_name_H-M   'P 1'
#
loop_
_entity.id
_entity.type
_entity.pdbx_description
1 polymer ?
#
loop_
_entity_poly.entity_id
_entity_poly.type
_entity_poly.pdbx_seq_one_letter_code
_entity_poly.pdbx_strand_id
1 'polypeptide(L)'
;MTDTTRLTTVGDAIAALSAYDPNTPLRVAVQPGYPMHHLLARVVCTPDDAEGDGTPPTDPPVVWLALGEQVGHLPESAADALGWSR
;
A
#
# COMPACT_ATOMS: atom_id res chain seq x y z
N MET A 1 -5.51 6.69 -21.02
CA MET A 1 -4.28 5.87 -20.86
C MET A 1 -3.70 6.29 -19.52
N THR A 2 -4.13 5.63 -18.43
CA THR A 2 -3.67 5.95 -17.09
C THR A 2 -2.23 5.48 -16.98
N ASP A 3 -1.30 6.43 -16.94
CA ASP A 3 0.10 6.17 -16.62
C ASP A 3 0.11 5.43 -15.29
N THR A 4 0.38 4.12 -15.34
CA THR A 4 0.42 3.31 -14.14
C THR A 4 1.80 3.51 -13.55
N THR A 5 2.02 4.68 -12.95
CA THR A 5 3.25 4.98 -12.23
C THR A 5 3.46 3.86 -11.23
N ARG A 6 4.50 3.06 -11.43
CA ARG A 6 4.86 2.03 -10.47
C ARG A 6 5.33 2.73 -9.20
N LEU A 7 4.59 2.54 -8.10
CA LEU A 7 5.00 3.00 -6.78
C LEU A 7 6.11 2.08 -6.27
N THR A 8 7.36 2.44 -6.51
CA THR A 8 8.54 1.61 -6.16
C THR A 8 9.26 2.09 -4.92
N THR A 9 9.05 3.35 -4.53
CA THR A 9 9.66 3.98 -3.36
C THR A 9 8.61 4.62 -2.46
N VAL A 10 8.99 4.94 -1.23
CA VAL A 10 8.16 5.72 -0.30
C VAL A 10 7.85 7.11 -0.89
N GLY A 11 8.79 7.71 -1.61
CA GLY A 11 8.61 9.01 -2.26
C GLY A 11 7.51 8.97 -3.34
N ASP A 12 7.48 7.91 -4.16
CA ASP A 12 6.43 7.72 -5.17
C ASP A 12 5.04 7.65 -4.52
N ALA A 13 4.93 6.87 -3.43
CA ALA A 13 3.69 6.72 -2.69
C ALA A 13 3.23 8.05 -2.06
N ILE A 14 4.15 8.82 -1.44
CA ILE A 14 3.83 10.13 -0.88
C ILE A 14 3.35 11.07 -1.98
N ALA A 15 4.05 11.15 -3.11
CA ALA A 15 3.69 12.05 -4.21
C ALA A 15 2.29 11.72 -4.76
N ALA A 16 1.97 10.43 -4.94
CA ALA A 16 0.67 9.99 -5.41
C ALA A 16 -0.46 10.27 -4.40
N LEU A 17 -0.23 10.01 -3.10
CA LEU A 17 -1.24 10.19 -2.05
C LEU A 17 -1.47 11.67 -1.70
N SER A 18 -0.44 12.49 -1.81
CA SER A 18 -0.51 13.93 -1.48
C SER A 18 -1.41 14.75 -2.41
N ALA A 19 -1.88 14.15 -3.52
CA ALA A 19 -2.85 14.76 -4.42
C ALA A 19 -4.30 14.71 -3.89
N TYR A 20 -4.58 13.90 -2.86
CA TYR A 20 -5.92 13.70 -2.29
C TYR A 20 -6.09 14.45 -0.95
N ASP A 21 -7.35 14.66 -0.52
CA ASP A 21 -7.64 15.20 0.81
C ASP A 21 -7.10 14.24 1.89
N PRO A 22 -6.23 14.71 2.82
CA PRO A 22 -5.60 13.87 3.85
C PRO A 22 -6.59 13.20 4.81
N ASN A 23 -7.85 13.65 4.86
CA ASN A 23 -8.90 13.05 5.69
C ASN A 23 -9.72 11.98 4.94
N THR A 24 -9.44 11.75 3.66
CA THR A 24 -10.12 10.71 2.88
C THR A 24 -9.78 9.32 3.41
N PRO A 25 -10.76 8.43 3.66
CA PRO A 25 -10.48 7.08 4.12
C PRO A 25 -9.61 6.28 3.13
N LEU A 26 -8.51 5.73 3.63
CA LEU A 26 -7.61 4.86 2.86
C LEU A 26 -7.98 3.38 3.04
N ARG A 27 -7.98 2.62 1.94
CA ARG A 27 -8.23 1.18 1.86
C ARG A 27 -7.26 0.55 0.87
N VAL A 28 -6.89 -0.71 1.08
CA VAL A 28 -6.07 -1.48 0.13
C VAL A 28 -6.96 -2.44 -0.64
N ALA A 29 -6.89 -2.39 -1.96
CA ALA A 29 -7.60 -3.31 -2.84
C ALA A 29 -6.70 -4.49 -3.22
N VAL A 30 -7.25 -5.71 -3.25
CA VAL A 30 -6.57 -6.93 -3.71
C VAL A 30 -7.53 -7.78 -4.57
N GLN A 31 -6.98 -8.54 -5.52
CA GLN A 31 -7.77 -9.46 -6.36
C GLN A 31 -7.12 -10.86 -6.46
N PRO A 32 -7.12 -11.66 -5.39
CA PRO A 32 -6.68 -13.06 -5.45
C PRO A 32 -7.70 -14.00 -6.13
N GLY A 33 -8.90 -13.50 -6.45
CA GLY A 33 -9.93 -14.22 -7.21
C GLY A 33 -11.19 -13.38 -7.46
N TYR A 34 -11.61 -12.62 -6.44
CA TYR A 34 -12.60 -11.55 -6.55
C TYR A 34 -12.03 -10.24 -6.00
N PRO A 35 -12.44 -9.07 -6.51
CA PRO A 35 -12.07 -7.78 -5.94
C PRO A 35 -12.49 -7.64 -4.48
N MET A 36 -11.53 -7.41 -3.60
CA MET A 36 -11.74 -7.22 -2.16
C MET A 36 -10.99 -5.97 -1.69
N HIS A 37 -11.47 -5.39 -0.59
CA HIS A 37 -10.76 -4.29 0.07
C HIS A 37 -10.55 -4.55 1.56
N HIS A 38 -9.39 -4.11 2.03
CA HIS A 38 -8.88 -4.30 3.38
C HIS A 38 -8.51 -2.96 4.01
N LEU A 39 -8.42 -2.93 5.33
CA LEU A 39 -7.75 -1.85 6.03
C LEU A 39 -6.23 -1.89 5.76
N LEU A 40 -5.59 -0.74 5.70
CA LEU A 40 -4.15 -0.66 5.92
C LEU A 40 -3.92 -0.64 7.43
N ALA A 41 -3.28 -1.68 7.98
CA ALA A 41 -3.15 -1.86 9.43
C ALA A 41 -1.84 -1.34 10.00
N ARG A 42 -0.71 -1.55 9.29
CA ARG A 42 0.61 -1.19 9.81
C ARG A 42 1.58 -0.81 8.71
N VAL A 43 2.46 0.13 9.03
CA VAL A 43 3.64 0.48 8.23
C VAL A 43 4.88 0.15 9.07
N VAL A 44 5.81 -0.62 8.52
CA VAL A 44 7.07 -0.98 9.19
C VAL A 44 8.24 -0.84 8.22
N CYS A 45 9.40 -0.40 8.70
CA CYS A 45 10.65 -0.40 7.94
C CYS A 45 11.52 -1.57 8.42
N THR A 46 12.14 -2.30 7.51
CA THR A 46 13.13 -3.33 7.85
C THR A 46 14.35 -3.23 6.95
N PRO A 47 15.56 -3.41 7.48
CA PRO A 47 15.85 -3.47 8.91
C PRO A 47 15.51 -2.13 9.59
N ASP A 48 14.98 -2.21 10.80
CA ASP A 48 14.79 -1.07 11.70
C ASP A 48 16.10 -0.88 12.48
N ASP A 49 16.45 0.35 12.87
CA ASP A 49 17.81 0.71 13.26
C ASP A 49 18.45 -0.23 14.29
N ALA A 50 19.63 -0.73 13.94
CA ALA A 50 20.47 -1.72 14.61
C ALA A 50 19.77 -3.04 15.00
N GLU A 51 20.34 -4.18 14.61
CA GLU A 51 20.10 -5.40 15.38
C GLU A 51 20.28 -5.03 16.86
N GLY A 52 19.38 -5.45 17.76
CA GLY A 52 19.25 -4.88 19.13
C GLY A 52 20.52 -4.93 20.02
N ASP A 53 21.66 -5.30 19.46
CA ASP A 53 23.03 -5.24 19.97
C ASP A 53 23.86 -4.02 19.49
N GLY A 54 23.29 -3.12 18.68
CA GLY A 54 23.98 -1.93 18.16
C GLY A 54 24.73 -2.13 16.84
N THR A 55 24.60 -3.29 16.21
CA THR A 55 25.21 -3.56 14.90
C THR A 55 24.43 -2.85 13.80
N PRO A 56 25.08 -2.04 12.93
CA PRO A 56 24.42 -1.41 11.80
C PRO A 56 23.77 -2.46 10.88
N PRO A 57 22.58 -2.19 10.34
CA PRO A 57 21.94 -3.15 9.47
C PRO A 57 22.74 -3.42 8.20
N THR A 58 22.80 -4.69 7.79
CA THR A 58 23.53 -5.11 6.59
C THR A 58 22.70 -5.01 5.31
N ASP A 59 21.37 -5.08 5.43
CA ASP A 59 20.44 -5.04 4.31
C ASP A 59 19.89 -3.63 4.05
N PRO A 60 19.60 -3.26 2.79
CA PRO A 60 18.91 -2.01 2.48
C PRO A 60 17.52 -1.93 3.13
N PRO A 61 17.08 -0.74 3.59
CA PRO A 61 15.77 -0.57 4.18
C PRO A 61 14.63 -0.77 3.15
N VAL A 62 13.59 -1.46 3.58
CA VAL A 62 12.34 -1.69 2.84
C VAL A 62 11.17 -1.33 3.75
N VAL A 63 10.21 -0.56 3.22
CA VAL A 63 8.97 -0.22 3.92
C VAL A 63 7.87 -1.19 3.50
N TRP A 64 7.27 -1.85 4.48
CA TRP A 64 6.17 -2.80 4.31
C TRP A 64 4.85 -2.20 4.77
N LEU A 65 3.80 -2.44 3.98
CA LEU A 65 2.42 -2.06 4.26
C LEU A 65 1.62 -3.32 4.57
N ALA A 66 1.31 -3.56 5.85
CA ALA A 66 0.56 -4.73 6.27
C ALA A 66 -0.95 -4.51 6.11
N LEU A 67 -1.62 -5.50 5.52
CA LEU A 67 -3.08 -5.53 5.42
C LEU A 67 -3.71 -5.92 6.75
N GLY A 68 -4.79 -5.23 7.10
CA GLY A 68 -5.64 -5.55 8.25
C GLY A 68 -6.84 -6.40 7.85
N GLU A 69 -7.93 -6.24 8.60
CA GLU A 69 -9.18 -6.95 8.33
C GLU A 69 -9.70 -6.68 6.91
N GLN A 70 -10.30 -7.71 6.33
CA GLN A 70 -11.12 -7.56 5.13
C GLN A 70 -12.39 -6.82 5.50
N VAL A 71 -12.68 -5.74 4.79
CA VAL A 71 -13.89 -4.94 5.03
C VAL A 71 -15.03 -5.46 4.17
N GLY A 72 -14.76 -5.93 2.94
CA GLY A 72 -15.78 -6.49 2.05
C GLY A 72 -15.34 -6.60 0.60
N HIS A 73 -16.34 -6.72 -0.28
CA HIS A 73 -16.14 -6.64 -1.73
C HIS A 73 -15.79 -5.23 -2.14
N LEU A 74 -14.83 -5.11 -3.05
CA LEU A 74 -14.48 -3.81 -3.61
C LEU A 74 -15.67 -3.26 -4.42
N PRO A 75 -16.03 -1.98 -4.29
CA PRO A 75 -17.05 -1.37 -5.14
C PRO A 75 -16.69 -1.48 -6.63
N GLU A 76 -17.69 -1.68 -7.47
CA GLU A 76 -17.52 -1.85 -8.93
C GLU A 76 -16.76 -0.67 -9.55
N SER A 77 -17.11 0.57 -9.19
CA SER A 77 -16.41 1.76 -9.67
C SER A 77 -14.92 1.81 -9.31
N ALA A 78 -14.53 1.23 -8.17
CA ALA A 78 -13.14 1.11 -7.79
C ALA A 78 -12.45 -0.05 -8.55
N ALA A 79 -13.16 -1.16 -8.79
CA ALA A 79 -12.66 -2.23 -9.66
C ALA A 79 -12.45 -1.73 -11.11
N ASP A 80 -13.36 -0.94 -11.65
CA ASP A 80 -13.26 -0.29 -12.97
C ASP A 80 -12.05 0.63 -13.05
N ALA A 81 -11.87 1.52 -12.08
CA ALA A 81 -10.75 2.43 -12.03
C ALA A 81 -9.39 1.70 -11.95
N LEU A 82 -9.36 0.51 -11.34
CA LEU A 82 -8.19 -0.36 -11.27
C LEU A 82 -8.02 -1.26 -12.50
N GLY A 83 -8.96 -1.24 -13.45
CA GLY A 83 -8.96 -2.10 -14.64
C GLY A 83 -9.19 -3.58 -14.31
N TRP A 84 -9.91 -3.86 -13.23
CA TRP A 84 -10.18 -5.20 -12.70
C TRP A 84 -11.55 -5.74 -13.10
N SER A 85 -12.47 -4.85 -13.47
CA SER A 85 -13.70 -5.25 -14.14
C SER A 85 -13.40 -5.70 -15.57
N ARG A 86 -14.13 -6.73 -16.00
CA ARG A 86 -14.10 -7.24 -17.37
C ARG A 86 -15.07 -6.49 -18.26
#